data_AF-A0A3D4WAT6-F1
#
_entry.id   AF-A0A3D4WAT6-F1
#
_cell.length_a   1.000
_cell.length_b   1.000
_cell.length_c   1.000
_cell.angle_alpha   90.00
_cell.angle_beta   90.00
_cell.angle_gamma   90.00
#
_symmetry.space_group_name_H-M   'P 1'
#
loop_
_entity.id
_entity.type
_entity.pdbx_description
1 polymer ?
#
loop_
_entity_poly.entity_id
_entity_poly.type
_entity_poly.pdbx_seq_one_letter_code
_entity_poly.pdbx_strand_id
1 'polypeptide(L)'
;MKFLYSILILVVIACHTYAQTTEAAREPGQLMIQLKQGNDQQLLTGLMNTFSPAGITIEKQLSRRMNIWLLGFNETNVDAVKLLEDIRRHPSVNLAQFNHKVTERELIPNDPSFSALWALKNTGQMSGTPGADIRASYAWDIATSGVTVEGDTLVIAMVDGGVDLGHRDLRLWKNRLEIPYNGIDDDGNGYI
;
A
#
# COMPACT_ATOMS: atom_id res chain seq x y z
N MET A 1 33.70 26.58 -28.77
CA MET A 1 32.24 26.69 -28.47
C MET A 1 31.51 25.34 -28.34
N LYS A 2 32.19 24.22 -28.06
CA LYS A 2 31.52 22.92 -27.75
C LYS A 2 31.74 22.42 -26.32
N PHE A 3 32.56 23.12 -25.52
CA PHE A 3 32.88 22.74 -24.14
C PHE A 3 32.01 23.42 -23.07
N LEU A 4 31.28 24.50 -23.41
CA LEU A 4 30.39 25.20 -22.47
C LEU A 4 29.00 24.56 -22.33
N TYR A 5 28.54 23.80 -23.33
CA TYR A 5 27.22 23.14 -23.27
C TYR A 5 27.19 21.91 -22.37
N SER A 6 28.35 21.28 -22.10
CA SER A 6 28.43 20.08 -21.27
C SER A 6 28.35 20.38 -19.76
N ILE A 7 28.64 21.61 -19.33
CA ILE A 7 28.53 22.03 -17.93
C ILE A 7 27.07 22.40 -17.58
N LEU A 8 26.28 22.86 -18.55
CA LEU A 8 24.89 23.25 -18.33
C LEU A 8 23.94 22.05 -18.11
N ILE A 9 24.27 20.88 -18.66
CA ILE A 9 23.45 19.65 -18.50
C ILE A 9 23.70 18.97 -17.14
N LEU A 10 24.84 19.22 -16.49
CA LEU A 10 25.14 18.63 -15.18
C LEU A 10 24.49 19.39 -14.00
N VAL A 11 24.17 20.68 -14.17
CA VAL A 11 23.58 21.51 -13.11
C VAL A 11 22.06 21.34 -12.99
N VAL A 12 21.38 20.92 -14.06
CA VAL A 12 19.91 20.70 -14.04
C VAL A 12 19.52 19.37 -13.38
N ILE A 13 20.43 18.39 -13.33
CA ILE A 13 20.19 17.09 -12.67
C ILE A 13 20.42 17.18 -11.14
N ALA A 14 21.11 18.21 -10.65
CA ALA A 14 21.40 18.37 -9.22
C ALA A 14 20.29 19.06 -8.41
N CYS A 15 19.19 19.52 -9.04
CA CYS A 15 18.21 20.39 -8.37
C CYS A 15 16.81 19.79 -8.16
N HIS A 16 16.59 18.50 -8.40
CA HIS A 16 15.32 17.83 -8.09
C HIS A 16 15.51 16.49 -7.38
N THR A 17 16.42 16.44 -6.41
CA THR A 17 16.28 15.52 -5.29
C THR A 17 15.93 16.31 -4.05
N TYR A 18 14.79 16.98 -4.07
CA TYR A 18 13.98 17.00 -2.86
C TYR A 18 13.52 15.56 -2.68
N ALA A 19 14.37 14.74 -2.06
CA ALA A 19 13.84 13.64 -1.28
C ALA A 19 12.81 14.30 -0.36
N GLN A 20 11.54 13.94 -0.54
CA GLN A 20 10.49 14.32 0.39
C GLN A 20 11.01 13.93 1.76
N THR A 21 11.44 14.90 2.56
CA THR A 21 11.66 14.68 3.97
C THR A 21 10.28 14.33 4.50
N THR A 22 10.11 13.05 4.81
CA THR A 22 8.91 12.37 5.25
C THR A 22 8.47 12.85 6.64
N GLU A 23 8.46 14.16 6.88
CA GLU A 23 7.92 14.75 8.11
C GLU A 23 6.39 14.85 8.06
N ALA A 24 5.79 14.95 6.87
CA ALA A 24 4.36 15.28 6.74
C ALA A 24 3.38 14.16 7.11
N ALA A 25 3.84 12.95 7.43
CA ALA A 25 2.96 11.80 7.69
C ALA A 25 3.39 10.96 8.91
N ARG A 26 4.01 11.56 9.92
CA ARG A 26 4.24 10.88 11.22
C ARG A 26 3.40 11.47 12.35
N GLU A 27 3.07 10.67 13.35
CA GLU A 27 2.55 11.15 14.62
C GLU A 27 3.70 11.75 15.44
N PRO A 28 3.67 13.06 15.75
CA PRO A 28 4.74 13.68 16.53
C PRO A 28 4.90 13.04 17.90
N GLY A 29 6.14 12.84 18.33
CA GLY A 29 6.47 12.29 19.64
C GLY A 29 6.24 10.79 19.77
N GLN A 30 6.03 10.06 18.66
CA GLN A 30 5.79 8.62 18.69
C GLN A 30 6.78 7.80 17.86
N LEU A 31 7.28 6.72 18.45
CA LEU A 31 8.18 5.75 17.83
C LEU A 31 7.64 4.33 18.01
N MET A 32 7.73 3.52 16.96
CA MET A 32 7.48 2.08 17.03
C MET A 32 8.80 1.34 17.07
N ILE A 33 8.95 0.45 18.06
CA ILE A 33 10.11 -0.43 18.18
C ILE A 33 9.67 -1.88 18.09
N GLN A 34 10.48 -2.70 17.43
CA GLN A 34 10.42 -4.14 17.53
C GLN A 34 11.58 -4.59 18.42
N LEU A 35 11.27 -5.25 19.54
CA LEU A 35 12.30 -5.82 20.41
C LEU A 35 12.80 -7.15 19.87
N LYS A 36 14.06 -7.48 20.18
CA LYS A 36 14.59 -8.82 19.96
C LYS A 36 13.86 -9.83 20.84
N GLN A 37 13.97 -11.12 20.50
CA GLN A 37 13.42 -12.17 21.36
C GLN A 37 14.18 -12.25 22.68
N GLY A 38 13.46 -12.51 23.76
CA GLY A 38 14.01 -12.61 25.10
C GLY A 38 12.97 -12.27 26.16
N ASN A 39 13.44 -11.92 27.36
CA ASN A 39 12.58 -11.42 28.42
C ASN A 39 12.25 -9.95 28.16
N ASP A 40 11.03 -9.68 27.69
CA ASP A 40 10.55 -8.33 27.36
C ASP A 40 10.74 -7.33 28.50
N GLN A 41 10.49 -7.74 29.74
CA GLN A 41 10.63 -6.85 30.90
C GLN A 41 12.08 -6.39 31.06
N GLN A 42 13.04 -7.32 30.93
CA GLN A 42 14.46 -7.00 31.04
C GLN A 42 14.92 -6.11 29.87
N LEU A 43 14.48 -6.42 28.64
CA LEU A 43 14.83 -5.66 27.44
C LEU A 43 14.27 -4.24 27.49
N LEU A 44 13.01 -4.08 27.89
CA LEU A 44 12.38 -2.78 28.06
C LEU A 44 13.04 -1.98 29.19
N THR A 45 13.27 -2.57 30.36
CA THR A 45 13.95 -1.87 31.46
C THR A 45 15.35 -1.40 31.05
N GLY A 46 16.10 -2.24 30.32
CA GLY A 46 17.41 -1.84 29.78
C GLY A 46 17.31 -0.63 28.84
N LEU A 47 16.40 -0.71 27.87
CA LEU A 47 16.14 0.39 26.93
C LEU A 47 15.73 1.68 27.64
N MET A 48 14.76 1.60 28.55
CA MET A 48 14.21 2.74 29.28
C MET A 48 15.28 3.41 30.17
N ASN A 49 16.18 2.64 30.76
CA ASN A 49 17.29 3.18 31.52
C ASN A 49 18.30 3.91 30.63
N THR A 50 18.65 3.34 29.47
CA THR A 50 19.58 3.97 28.51
C THR A 50 19.04 5.30 27.97
N PHE A 51 17.74 5.37 27.71
CA PHE A 51 17.10 6.56 27.13
C PHE A 51 16.31 7.39 28.17
N SER A 52 16.55 7.19 29.46
CA SER A 52 15.92 7.98 30.53
C SER A 52 16.12 9.50 30.37
N PRO A 53 17.29 10.02 29.96
CA PRO A 53 17.46 11.46 29.71
C PRO A 53 16.58 12.01 28.58
N ALA A 54 16.22 11.16 27.61
CA ALA A 54 15.32 11.53 26.53
C ALA A 54 13.84 11.52 26.96
N GLY A 55 13.54 11.04 28.17
CA GLY A 55 12.18 11.02 28.71
C GLY A 55 11.22 10.13 27.93
N ILE A 56 11.71 9.04 27.33
CA ILE A 56 10.86 8.11 26.59
C ILE A 56 9.87 7.41 27.53
N THR A 57 8.68 7.08 27.04
CA THR A 57 7.62 6.37 27.77
C THR A 57 7.12 5.19 26.94
N ILE A 58 6.58 4.17 27.59
CA ILE A 58 5.91 3.06 26.91
C ILE A 58 4.41 3.36 26.87
N GLU A 59 3.86 3.59 25.68
CA GLU A 59 2.44 3.93 25.53
C GLU A 59 1.58 2.68 25.34
N LYS A 60 2.02 1.75 24.48
CA LYS A 60 1.21 0.59 24.10
C LYS A 60 2.05 -0.55 23.52
N GLN A 61 1.66 -1.79 23.79
CA GLN A 61 2.12 -2.94 23.01
C GLN A 61 1.24 -3.09 21.76
N LEU A 62 1.80 -2.85 20.57
CA LEU A 62 1.06 -2.91 19.30
C LEU A 62 0.87 -4.34 18.80
N SER A 63 1.86 -5.20 19.02
CA SER A 63 1.78 -6.62 18.65
C SER A 63 2.57 -7.49 19.61
N ARG A 64 1.87 -8.37 20.33
CA ARG A 64 2.50 -9.39 21.20
C ARG A 64 3.34 -10.38 20.39
N ARG A 65 2.79 -10.89 19.29
CA ARG A 65 3.44 -11.92 18.46
C ARG A 65 4.73 -11.41 17.81
N MET A 66 4.75 -10.15 17.36
CA MET A 66 5.90 -9.55 16.70
C MET A 66 6.82 -8.80 17.67
N ASN A 67 6.45 -8.73 18.95
CA ASN A 67 7.12 -7.94 19.99
C ASN A 67 7.31 -6.46 19.63
N ILE A 68 6.22 -5.83 19.17
CA ILE A 68 6.22 -4.42 18.74
C ILE A 68 5.57 -3.55 19.82
N TRP A 69 6.24 -2.45 20.16
CA TRP A 69 5.84 -1.49 21.17
C TRP A 69 5.84 -0.07 20.61
N LEU A 70 4.89 0.74 21.09
CA LEU A 70 4.79 2.16 20.85
C LEU A 70 5.42 2.91 22.02
N LEU A 71 6.35 3.79 21.71
CA LEU A 71 7.01 4.68 22.65
C LEU A 71 6.57 6.12 22.42
N GLY A 72 6.41 6.86 23.51
CA GLY A 72 6.18 8.31 23.52
C GLY A 72 7.46 9.06 23.88
N PHE A 73 7.64 10.26 23.36
CA PHE A 73 8.71 11.18 23.73
C PHE A 73 8.33 12.64 23.40
N ASN A 74 9.07 13.59 23.96
CA ASN A 74 8.81 15.02 23.71
C ASN A 74 9.80 15.59 22.68
N GLU A 75 9.33 15.87 21.47
CA GLU A 75 10.15 16.45 20.38
C GLU A 75 10.71 17.83 20.70
N THR A 76 10.15 18.55 21.69
CA THR A 76 10.69 19.85 22.13
C THR A 76 12.02 19.71 22.87
N ASN A 77 12.23 18.55 23.52
CA ASN A 77 13.37 18.30 24.38
C ASN A 77 14.45 17.47 23.70
N VAL A 78 14.09 16.73 22.63
CA VAL A 78 14.95 15.74 22.00
C VAL A 78 14.81 15.82 20.48
N ASP A 79 15.94 15.80 19.78
CA ASP A 79 15.95 15.62 18.32
C ASP A 79 15.42 14.22 17.98
N ALA A 80 14.25 14.19 17.34
CA ALA A 80 13.52 12.97 17.01
C ALA A 80 14.31 12.03 16.08
N VAL A 81 15.06 12.57 15.11
CA VAL A 81 15.82 11.78 14.15
C VAL A 81 17.03 11.17 14.84
N LYS A 82 17.72 11.95 15.67
CA LYS A 82 18.84 11.45 16.47
C LYS A 82 18.39 10.36 17.44
N LEU A 83 17.27 10.57 18.16
CA LEU A 83 16.72 9.59 19.08
C LEU A 83 16.39 8.27 18.38
N LEU A 84 15.77 8.34 17.19
CA LEU A 84 15.47 7.16 16.38
C LEU A 84 16.76 6.40 16.01
N GLU A 85 17.78 7.11 15.55
CA GLU A 85 19.08 6.51 15.19
C GLU A 85 19.78 5.87 16.39
N ASP A 86 19.71 6.50 17.57
CA ASP A 86 20.29 5.95 18.78
C ASP A 86 19.53 4.69 19.24
N ILE A 87 18.19 4.70 19.19
CA ILE A 87 17.35 3.53 19.52
C ILE A 87 17.60 2.38 18.55
N ARG A 88 17.77 2.65 17.26
CA ARG A 88 18.11 1.62 16.25
C ARG A 88 19.40 0.87 16.57
N ARG A 89 20.35 1.53 17.24
CA ARG A 89 21.65 0.94 17.61
C ARG A 89 21.59 0.17 18.93
N HIS A 90 20.50 0.25 19.69
CA HIS A 90 20.41 -0.38 21.00
C HIS A 90 20.35 -1.92 20.89
N PRO A 91 21.11 -2.68 21.71
CA PRO A 91 21.21 -4.13 21.59
C PRO A 91 19.88 -4.88 21.71
N SER A 92 18.91 -4.32 22.43
CA SER A 92 17.58 -4.93 22.64
C SER A 92 16.60 -4.69 21.49
N VAL A 93 16.93 -3.81 20.54
CA VAL A 93 16.04 -3.40 19.44
C VAL A 93 16.42 -4.16 18.17
N ASN A 94 15.42 -4.72 17.50
CA ASN A 94 15.53 -5.32 16.17
C ASN A 94 15.23 -4.30 15.06
N LEU A 95 14.20 -3.48 15.26
CA LEU A 95 13.77 -2.45 14.32
C LEU A 95 13.24 -1.25 15.10
N ALA A 96 13.46 -0.04 14.59
CA ALA A 96 12.78 1.16 15.08
C ALA A 96 12.42 2.10 13.92
N GLN A 97 11.26 2.73 14.02
CA GLN A 97 10.75 3.71 13.05
C GLN A 97 9.79 4.70 13.73
N PHE A 98 9.50 5.81 13.07
CA PHE A 98 8.42 6.70 13.50
C PHE A 98 7.05 6.02 13.37
N ASN A 99 6.10 6.45 14.20
CA ASN A 99 4.71 6.10 13.97
C ASN A 99 4.16 6.92 12.80
N HIS A 100 3.70 6.28 11.73
CA HIS A 100 3.23 6.95 10.53
C HIS A 100 1.71 6.90 10.41
N LYS A 101 1.10 8.00 9.98
CA LYS A 101 -0.28 8.01 9.52
C LYS A 101 -0.34 7.30 8.18
N VAL A 102 -1.06 6.20 8.12
CA VAL A 102 -1.37 5.52 6.87
C VAL A 102 -2.76 5.92 6.42
N THR A 103 -2.91 6.28 5.16
CA THR A 103 -4.21 6.31 4.49
C THR A 103 -4.32 5.07 3.64
N GLU A 104 -5.49 4.43 3.67
CA GLU A 104 -5.78 3.37 2.71
C GLU A 104 -5.64 3.98 1.31
N ARG A 105 -4.81 3.33 0.48
CA ARG A 105 -4.85 3.61 -0.94
C ARG A 105 -6.15 3.01 -1.46
N GLU A 106 -6.76 3.73 -2.38
CA GLU A 106 -8.01 3.31 -3.00
C GLU A 106 -7.92 3.59 -4.49
N LEU A 107 -8.03 2.55 -5.31
CA LEU A 107 -8.00 2.71 -6.76
C LEU A 107 -9.37 3.18 -7.25
N ILE A 108 -9.42 4.42 -7.74
CA ILE A 108 -10.62 5.02 -8.31
C ILE A 108 -10.51 5.05 -9.83
N PRO A 109 -11.43 4.39 -10.58
CA PRO A 109 -11.48 4.50 -12.02
C PRO A 109 -11.66 5.94 -12.48
N ASN A 110 -11.11 6.24 -13.66
CA ASN A 110 -11.23 7.55 -14.30
C ASN A 110 -12.51 7.70 -15.15
N ASP A 111 -13.48 6.80 -15.00
CA ASP A 111 -14.76 6.87 -15.69
C ASP A 111 -15.56 8.10 -15.19
N PRO A 112 -15.99 9.03 -16.08
CA PRO A 112 -16.70 10.24 -15.70
C PRO A 112 -17.98 10.02 -14.88
N SER A 113 -18.62 8.85 -15.05
CA SER A 113 -19.85 8.47 -14.35
C SER A 113 -19.61 7.58 -13.13
N PHE A 114 -18.36 7.27 -12.77
CA PHE A 114 -18.05 6.38 -11.64
C PHE A 114 -18.67 6.84 -10.32
N SER A 115 -18.74 8.16 -10.09
CA SER A 115 -19.35 8.75 -8.88
C SER A 115 -20.84 8.40 -8.71
N ALA A 116 -21.53 8.05 -9.79
CA ALA A 116 -22.92 7.61 -9.75
C ALA A 116 -23.09 6.12 -9.44
N LEU A 117 -22.02 5.31 -9.55
CA LEU A 117 -22.05 3.86 -9.35
C LEU A 117 -22.00 3.50 -7.86
N TRP A 118 -23.09 3.81 -7.14
CA TRP A 118 -23.20 3.65 -5.68
C TRP A 118 -22.83 2.26 -5.18
N ALA A 119 -23.15 1.21 -5.94
CA ALA A 119 -22.87 -0.16 -5.55
C ALA A 119 -21.37 -0.47 -5.49
N LEU A 120 -20.55 0.26 -6.26
CA LEU A 120 -19.10 0.09 -6.33
C LEU A 120 -18.38 0.97 -5.31
N LYS A 121 -18.89 2.18 -5.08
CA LYS A 121 -18.42 3.11 -4.07
C LYS A 121 -19.55 4.04 -3.61
N ASN A 122 -19.96 3.89 -2.36
CA ASN A 122 -21.01 4.67 -1.72
C ASN A 122 -20.38 5.74 -0.84
N THR A 123 -20.41 6.99 -1.30
CA THR A 123 -19.93 8.17 -0.57
C THR A 123 -21.07 8.88 0.18
N GLY A 124 -22.28 8.30 0.20
CA GLY A 124 -23.49 8.95 0.67
C GLY A 124 -24.27 9.69 -0.43
N GLN A 125 -23.95 9.42 -1.70
CA GLN A 125 -24.72 9.94 -2.81
C GLN A 125 -26.18 9.48 -2.74
N MET A 126 -27.10 10.30 -3.26
CA MET A 126 -28.54 10.01 -3.27
C MET A 126 -29.11 9.64 -1.88
N SER A 127 -28.58 10.26 -0.81
CA SER A 127 -28.97 9.95 0.58
C SER A 127 -28.69 8.51 1.02
N GLY A 128 -27.78 7.82 0.34
CA GLY A 128 -27.27 6.51 0.75
C GLY A 128 -26.46 6.59 2.05
N THR A 129 -26.25 5.45 2.70
CA THR A 129 -25.34 5.35 3.84
C THR A 129 -23.90 5.18 3.32
N PRO A 130 -22.97 6.11 3.61
CA PRO A 130 -21.57 5.99 3.19
C PRO A 130 -20.97 4.64 3.61
N GLY A 131 -20.24 4.00 2.69
CA GLY A 131 -19.60 2.70 2.89
C GLY A 131 -20.53 1.49 2.83
N ALA A 132 -21.83 1.67 2.54
CA ALA A 132 -22.74 0.59 2.19
C ALA A 132 -22.64 0.24 0.69
N ASP A 133 -21.51 -0.34 0.30
CA ASP A 133 -21.15 -0.79 -1.05
C ASP A 133 -20.39 -2.14 -1.00
N ILE A 134 -20.05 -2.70 -2.17
CA ILE A 134 -19.29 -3.96 -2.25
C ILE A 134 -17.78 -3.78 -2.05
N ARG A 135 -17.32 -2.56 -1.73
CA ARG A 135 -15.91 -2.18 -1.56
C ARG A 135 -15.03 -2.52 -2.77
N ALA A 136 -15.56 -2.32 -3.98
CA ALA A 136 -14.88 -2.68 -5.22
C ALA A 136 -13.54 -1.97 -5.39
N SER A 137 -13.50 -0.68 -5.07
CA SER A 137 -12.31 0.18 -5.17
C SER A 137 -11.15 -0.29 -4.30
N TYR A 138 -11.43 -0.82 -3.10
CA TYR A 138 -10.43 -1.44 -2.24
C TYR A 138 -9.92 -2.78 -2.81
N ALA A 139 -10.80 -3.57 -3.42
CA ALA A 139 -10.39 -4.82 -4.07
C ALA A 139 -9.47 -4.54 -5.27
N TRP A 140 -9.69 -3.45 -5.98
CA TRP A 140 -8.88 -3.04 -7.12
C TRP A 140 -7.47 -2.55 -6.76
N ASP A 141 -7.20 -2.17 -5.51
CA ASP A 141 -5.82 -1.99 -5.05
C ASP A 141 -5.02 -3.29 -5.01
N ILE A 142 -5.72 -4.43 -4.89
CA ILE A 142 -5.10 -5.75 -4.86
C ILE A 142 -5.00 -6.31 -6.28
N ALA A 143 -6.11 -6.31 -7.02
CA ALA A 143 -6.17 -6.84 -8.37
C ALA A 143 -7.28 -6.16 -9.19
N THR A 144 -6.91 -5.69 -10.39
CA THR A 144 -7.84 -5.22 -11.42
C THR A 144 -7.91 -6.14 -12.63
N SER A 145 -6.98 -7.08 -12.73
CA SER A 145 -6.80 -7.92 -13.89
C SER A 145 -7.62 -9.19 -13.81
N GLY A 146 -8.03 -9.69 -14.97
CA GLY A 146 -8.57 -11.04 -15.12
C GLY A 146 -7.47 -12.11 -15.07
N VAL A 147 -6.47 -11.97 -14.19
CA VAL A 147 -5.47 -13.01 -13.93
C VAL A 147 -5.36 -13.32 -12.44
N THR A 148 -5.13 -14.59 -12.11
CA THR A 148 -4.89 -15.04 -10.73
C THR A 148 -3.53 -14.59 -10.22
N VAL A 149 -3.26 -14.81 -8.93
CA VAL A 149 -1.94 -14.58 -8.33
C VAL A 149 -0.86 -15.48 -8.93
N GLU A 150 -1.23 -16.65 -9.47
CA GLU A 150 -0.32 -17.53 -10.22
C GLU A 150 -0.15 -17.13 -11.70
N GLY A 151 -0.93 -16.17 -12.19
CA GLY A 151 -0.87 -15.67 -13.57
C GLY A 151 -1.84 -16.35 -14.55
N ASP A 152 -2.76 -17.19 -14.06
CA ASP A 152 -3.74 -17.86 -14.90
C ASP A 152 -4.85 -16.89 -15.32
N THR A 153 -5.35 -16.99 -16.55
CA THR A 153 -6.45 -16.14 -17.03
C THR A 153 -7.77 -16.57 -16.39
N LEU A 154 -8.44 -15.63 -15.72
CA LEU A 154 -9.79 -15.80 -15.18
C LEU A 154 -10.83 -15.58 -16.28
N VAL A 155 -11.63 -16.60 -16.55
CA VAL A 155 -12.74 -16.56 -17.52
C VAL A 155 -14.06 -16.70 -16.77
N ILE A 156 -14.97 -15.74 -16.96
CA ILE A 156 -16.30 -15.74 -16.37
C ILE A 156 -17.30 -16.10 -17.46
N ALA A 157 -18.00 -17.22 -17.30
CA ALA A 157 -19.10 -17.61 -18.18
C ALA A 157 -20.40 -16.97 -17.70
N MET A 158 -21.08 -16.23 -18.58
CA MET A 158 -22.37 -15.62 -18.30
C MET A 158 -23.43 -16.29 -19.18
N VAL A 159 -24.42 -16.94 -18.55
CA VAL A 159 -25.53 -17.61 -19.24
C VAL A 159 -26.74 -16.68 -19.19
N ASP A 160 -26.93 -15.91 -20.27
CA ASP A 160 -27.96 -14.89 -20.39
C ASP A 160 -28.46 -14.82 -21.85
N GLY A 161 -29.33 -13.87 -22.19
CA GLY A 161 -29.89 -13.64 -23.53
C GLY A 161 -28.90 -13.13 -24.59
N GLY A 162 -27.61 -13.04 -24.27
CA GLY A 162 -26.54 -12.56 -25.15
C GLY A 162 -25.91 -11.25 -24.70
N VAL A 163 -24.98 -10.74 -25.49
CA VAL A 163 -24.24 -9.49 -25.23
C VAL A 163 -23.91 -8.78 -26.54
N ASP A 164 -23.81 -7.45 -26.52
CA ASP A 164 -23.27 -6.70 -27.65
C ASP A 164 -21.76 -6.94 -27.75
N LEU A 165 -21.37 -7.76 -28.75
CA LEU A 165 -19.99 -8.13 -29.01
C LEU A 165 -19.11 -6.93 -29.44
N GLY A 166 -19.72 -5.81 -29.85
CA GLY A 166 -19.03 -4.59 -30.29
C GLY A 166 -18.90 -3.50 -29.22
N HIS A 167 -19.40 -3.73 -28.00
CA HIS A 167 -19.44 -2.69 -26.97
C HIS A 167 -18.03 -2.32 -26.48
N ARG A 168 -17.68 -1.03 -26.55
CA ARG A 168 -16.31 -0.54 -26.27
C ARG A 168 -15.82 -0.76 -24.84
N ASP A 169 -16.73 -0.83 -23.87
CA ASP A 169 -16.39 -1.03 -22.46
C ASP A 169 -16.27 -2.52 -22.10
N LEU A 170 -16.61 -3.43 -23.02
CA LEU A 170 -16.50 -4.87 -22.80
C LEU A 170 -15.23 -5.42 -23.44
N ARG A 171 -14.54 -6.28 -22.68
CA ARG A 171 -13.43 -7.10 -23.18
C ARG A 171 -13.82 -8.55 -23.05
N LEU A 172 -14.31 -9.12 -24.15
CA LEU A 172 -14.75 -10.51 -24.19
C LEU A 172 -13.55 -11.44 -24.35
N TRP A 173 -13.57 -12.52 -23.57
CA TRP A 173 -12.62 -13.60 -23.75
C TRP A 173 -12.83 -14.27 -25.12
N LYS A 174 -11.74 -14.76 -25.72
CA LYS A 174 -11.76 -15.53 -26.96
C LYS A 174 -11.00 -16.83 -26.74
N ASN A 175 -11.60 -17.96 -27.09
CA ASN A 175 -10.84 -19.20 -27.16
C ASN A 175 -9.82 -19.07 -28.28
N ARG A 176 -8.54 -19.10 -27.93
CA ARG A 176 -7.43 -19.00 -28.90
C ARG A 176 -7.00 -20.37 -29.43
N LEU A 177 -7.53 -21.44 -28.85
CA LEU A 177 -7.25 -22.80 -29.27
C LEU A 177 -8.24 -23.29 -30.34
N GLU A 178 -9.33 -22.55 -30.58
CA GLU A 178 -10.32 -22.81 -31.63
C GLU A 178 -10.12 -21.92 -32.85
N ILE A 179 -10.28 -22.49 -34.05
CA ILE A 179 -10.32 -21.75 -35.31
C ILE A 179 -11.79 -21.35 -35.56
N PRO A 180 -12.09 -20.04 -35.62
CA PRO A 180 -13.47 -19.60 -35.80
C PRO A 180 -14.10 -20.15 -37.09
N TYR A 181 -15.32 -20.69 -36.95
CA TYR A 181 -16.20 -21.10 -38.05
C TYR A 181 -15.72 -22.29 -38.91
N ASN A 182 -14.75 -23.09 -38.46
CA ASN A 182 -14.35 -24.31 -39.18
C ASN A 182 -15.23 -25.54 -38.85
N GLY A 183 -16.00 -25.49 -37.76
CA GLY A 183 -16.86 -26.59 -37.31
C GLY A 183 -16.10 -27.81 -36.79
N ILE A 184 -14.86 -27.61 -36.31
CA ILE A 184 -13.98 -28.66 -35.77
C ILE A 184 -13.65 -28.27 -34.32
N ASP A 185 -13.63 -29.24 -33.42
CA ASP A 185 -13.09 -29.10 -32.06
C ASP A 185 -11.55 -29.14 -32.16
N ASP A 186 -10.93 -27.97 -32.30
CA ASP A 186 -9.48 -27.85 -32.54
C ASP A 186 -8.66 -28.10 -31.27
N ASP A 187 -9.25 -27.90 -30.09
CA ASP A 187 -8.57 -28.05 -28.80
C ASP A 187 -8.84 -29.41 -28.11
N GLY A 188 -9.77 -30.20 -28.63
CA GLY A 188 -10.07 -31.57 -28.22
C GLY A 188 -10.85 -31.67 -26.91
N ASN A 189 -11.56 -30.61 -26.50
CA ASN A 189 -12.30 -30.56 -25.25
C ASN A 189 -13.75 -31.07 -25.35
N GLY A 190 -14.19 -31.48 -26.54
CA GLY A 190 -15.54 -32.00 -26.81
C GLY A 190 -16.58 -30.93 -27.17
N TYR A 191 -16.17 -29.69 -27.41
CA TYR A 191 -17.03 -28.57 -27.83
C TYR A 191 -16.57 -27.99 -29.19
N ILE A 192 -17.51 -27.49 -29.99
CA ILE A 192 -17.29 -26.86 -31.31
C ILE A 192 -17.91 -25.45 -31.28
#